data_AF-A0A353XYE6-F1
#
_entry.id   AF-A0A353XYE6-F1
#
_cell.length_a   1.000
_cell.length_b   1.000
_cell.length_c   1.000
_cell.angle_alpha   90.00
_cell.angle_beta   90.00
_cell.angle_gamma   90.00
#
_symmetry.space_group_name_H-M   'P 1'
#
loop_
_entity.id
_entity.type
_entity.pdbx_description
1 polymer ?
#
loop_
_entity_poly.entity_id
_entity_poly.type
_entity_poly.pdbx_seq_one_letter_code
_entity_poly.pdbx_strand_id
1 'polypeptide(L)' 'VDVIALPHPSGLSTWHRTEPGKTLLTRALRLIKEHPAWCRAFAARLECKPNE' A
#
# COMPACT_ATOMS: atom_id res chain seq x y z
N VAL A 1 -16.05 -0.35 8.42
CA VAL A 1 -15.42 -1.01 7.27
C VAL A 1 -14.57 0.04 6.59
N ASP A 2 -13.26 -0.18 6.48
CA ASP A 2 -12.31 0.75 5.88
C ASP A 2 -11.98 0.31 4.44
N VAL A 3 -11.94 1.25 3.50
CA VAL A 3 -11.72 0.95 2.07
C VAL A 3 -10.65 1.89 1.51
N ILE A 4 -9.65 1.31 0.84
CA ILE A 4 -8.55 2.04 0.21
C ILE A 4 -8.51 1.65 -1.27
N ALA A 5 -8.63 2.63 -2.16
CA ALA A 5 -8.58 2.39 -3.60
C ALA A 5 -7.15 2.13 -4.08
N LEU A 6 -6.96 1.07 -4.87
CA LEU A 6 -5.69 0.69 -5.49
C LEU A 6 -5.87 0.50 -7.00
N PRO A 7 -4.79 0.69 -7.79
CA PRO A 7 -4.82 0.40 -9.21
C PRO A 7 -5.06 -1.09 -9.44
N HIS A 8 -5.84 -1.39 -10.48
CA HIS A 8 -6.10 -2.76 -10.87
C HIS A 8 -4.83 -3.41 -11.45
N PRO A 9 -4.45 -4.64 -11.05
CA PRO A 9 -3.20 -5.27 -11.45
C PRO A 9 -3.13 -5.63 -12.93
N SER A 10 -4.26 -5.66 -13.66
CA SER A 10 -4.25 -5.91 -15.11
C SER A 10 -3.57 -4.81 -15.94
N GLY A 11 -3.34 -3.63 -15.37
CA GLY A 11 -2.68 -2.53 -16.08
C GLY A 11 -3.52 -1.82 -17.14
N LEU A 12 -4.81 -2.19 -17.32
CA LEU A 12 -5.74 -1.52 -18.25
C LEU A 12 -6.04 -0.07 -17.85
N SER A 13 -5.87 0.25 -16.56
CA SER A 13 -6.14 1.57 -16.01
C SER A 13 -4.84 2.31 -15.71
N THR A 14 -4.65 3.49 -16.28
CA THR A 14 -3.39 4.25 -16.24
C THR A 14 -3.46 5.50 -15.36
N TRP A 15 -4.58 5.76 -14.67
CA TRP A 15 -4.76 6.99 -13.88
C TRP A 15 -3.65 7.20 -12.83
N HIS A 16 -3.12 6.10 -12.25
CA HIS A 16 -2.06 6.13 -11.24
C HIS A 16 -0.70 6.59 -11.80
N ARG A 17 -0.56 6.74 -13.13
CA ARG A 17 0.69 7.10 -13.81
C ARG A 17 0.85 8.60 -14.04
N THR A 18 -0.20 9.40 -13.85
CA THR A 18 -0.18 10.87 -14.00
C THR A 18 -0.69 11.52 -12.72
N GLU A 19 -0.52 12.84 -12.57
CA GLU A 19 -1.20 13.55 -11.48
C GLU A 19 -2.71 13.67 -11.75
N PRO A 20 -3.56 13.64 -10.70
CA PRO A 20 -3.22 13.48 -9.28
C PRO A 20 -2.99 12.02 -8.84
N GLY A 21 -3.05 11.06 -9.75
CA GLY A 21 -3.04 9.63 -9.46
C GLY A 21 -1.78 9.09 -8.79
N LYS A 22 -0.59 9.59 -9.14
CA LYS A 22 0.66 9.23 -8.45
C LYS A 22 0.61 9.62 -6.97
N THR A 23 0.16 10.85 -6.69
CA THR A 23 0.00 11.35 -5.32
C THR A 23 -1.01 10.53 -4.54
N LEU A 24 -2.15 10.22 -5.15
CA LEU A 24 -3.20 9.40 -4.53
C LEU A 24 -2.73 7.96 -4.24
N LEU A 25 -2.00 7.33 -5.16
CA LEU A 25 -1.43 6.00 -4.96
C LEU A 25 -0.44 6.00 -3.79
N THR A 26 0.46 6.98 -3.72
CA THR A 26 1.42 7.11 -2.61
C THR A 26 0.68 7.23 -1.27
N ARG A 27 -0.39 8.03 -1.21
CA ARG A 27 -1.22 8.16 -0.01
C ARG A 27 -1.93 6.85 0.34
N ALA A 28 -2.50 6.15 -0.64
CA ALA A 28 -3.17 4.87 -0.44
C ALA A 28 -2.23 3.82 0.14
N LEU A 29 -1.02 3.69 -0.42
CA LEU A 29 -0.01 2.74 0.08
C LEU A 29 0.47 3.08 1.49
N ARG A 30 0.60 4.38 1.82
CA ARG A 30 0.92 4.82 3.19
C ARG A 30 -0.17 4.41 4.18
N LEU A 31 -1.44 4.62 3.82
CA LEU A 31 -2.57 4.22 4.66
C LEU A 31 -2.58 2.71 4.91
N ILE A 32 -2.27 1.90 3.90
CA ILE A 32 -2.17 0.44 4.06
C ILE A 32 -1.05 0.08 5.03
N LYS A 33 0.15 0.66 4.86
CA LYS A 33 1.31 0.41 5.74
C LYS A 33 1.00 0.71 7.21
N GLU A 34 0.28 1.79 7.48
CA GLU A 34 -0.07 2.24 8.83
C GLU A 34 -1.30 1.52 9.41
N HIS A 35 -2.05 0.76 8.59
CA HIS A 35 -3.31 0.16 9.00
C HIS A 35 -3.10 -1.00 10.01
N PRO A 36 -3.78 -1.02 11.18
CA PRO A 36 -3.56 -2.05 12.20
C PRO A 36 -3.77 -3.48 11.72
N ALA A 37 -4.71 -3.70 10.79
CA ALA A 37 -4.93 -5.03 10.22
C ALA A 37 -3.74 -5.50 9.35
N TRP A 38 -3.08 -4.58 8.65
CA TRP A 38 -1.89 -4.88 7.87
C TRP A 38 -0.71 -5.21 8.79
N CYS A 39 -0.50 -4.40 9.83
CA CYS A 39 0.51 -4.67 10.85
C CYS A 39 0.32 -6.04 11.49
N ARG A 40 -0.91 -6.40 11.91
CA ARG A 40 -1.20 -7.71 12.50
C ARG A 40 -0.97 -8.87 11.51
N ALA A 41 -1.34 -8.70 10.25
CA ALA A 41 -1.17 -9.74 9.23
C ALA A 41 0.31 -10.03 8.92
N PHE A 42 1.18 -9.03 9.03
CA PHE A 42 2.59 -9.12 8.63
C PHE A 42 3.59 -8.97 9.78
N ALA A 43 3.15 -8.85 11.04
CA ALA A 43 4.01 -8.62 12.22
C ALA A 43 5.17 -9.63 12.32
N ALA A 44 4.90 -10.92 12.12
CA ALA A 44 5.93 -11.97 12.18
C ALA A 44 6.99 -11.90 11.06
N ARG A 45 6.74 -11.13 9.99
CA ARG A 45 7.62 -11.02 8.82
C ARG A 45 8.58 -9.82 8.91
N LEU A 46 8.28 -8.84 9.76
CA LEU A 46 9.07 -7.60 9.87
C LEU A 46 10.18 -7.67 10.93
N GLU A 47 10.18 -8.69 11.79
CA GLU A 47 11.20 -8.88 12.85
C GLU A 47 12.45 -9.66 12.38
N CYS A 48 12.48 -10.18 11.16
CA CYS A 48 13.63 -10.92 10.63
C CYS A 48 14.54 -10.03 9.77
N LYS A 49 15.42 -9.28 10.46
CA LYS A 49 16.90 -9.32 10.31
C LYS A 49 17.53 -8.14 11.08
N PRO A 50 18.30 -8.36 12.16
CA PRO A 50 19.34 -7.42 12.52
C PRO A 50 20.40 -7.42 11.42
N ASN A 51 20.83 -6.24 11.00
CA ASN A 51 21.93 -6.05 10.06
C ASN A 51 23.19 -6.76 10.59
N GLU A 52 23.78 -7.60 9.76
CA GLU A 52 25.21 -7.95 9.82
C GLU A 52 25.99 -6.89 9.03
#